data_AF-A0A956JKA7-F1
#
_entry.id   AF-A0A956JKA7-F1
#
_cell.length_a   1.000
_cell.length_b   1.000
_cell.length_c   1.000
_cell.angle_alpha   90.00
_cell.angle_beta   90.00
_cell.angle_gamma   90.00
#
_symmetry.space_group_name_H-M   'P 1'
#
loop_
_entity.id
_entity.type
_entity.pdbx_description
1 polymer ?
#
loop_
_entity_poly.entity_id
_entity_poly.type
_entity_poly.pdbx_seq_one_letter_code
_entity_poly.pdbx_strand_id
1 'polypeptide(L)' 'LNVVRMRLLGAEVRPVKSGSATLKDAINGALRDWVANVRTTHYVIGSVMGPDPYPLMVRDLQRVIGEEAREQIIRARG' A
#
# COMPACT_ATOMS: atom_id res chain seq x y z
N LEU A 1 -6.91 7.48 -16.11
CA LEU A 1 -7.57 6.15 -16.09
C LEU A 1 -7.76 5.59 -14.67
N ASN A 2 -6.71 5.47 -13.84
CA ASN A 2 -6.84 4.84 -12.51
C ASN A 2 -7.73 5.62 -11.52
N VAL A 3 -7.66 6.95 -11.49
CA VAL A 3 -8.57 7.78 -10.67
C VAL A 3 -10.05 7.51 -10.97
N VAL A 4 -10.39 7.27 -12.25
CA VAL A 4 -11.76 6.93 -12.66
C VAL A 4 -12.15 5.56 -12.12
N ARG A 5 -11.28 4.55 -12.23
CA ARG A 5 -11.51 3.21 -11.66
C ARG A 5 -11.73 3.27 -10.14
N MET A 6 -10.90 4.03 -9.42
CA MET A 6 -11.05 4.20 -7.97
C MET A 6 -12.42 4.78 -7.61
N ARG A 7 -12.85 5.82 -8.33
CA ARG A 7 -14.17 6.43 -8.13
C ARG A 7 -15.32 5.49 -8.48
N LEU A 8 -15.19 4.69 -9.54
CA LEU A 8 -16.18 3.67 -9.91
C LEU A 8 -16.33 2.58 -8.85
N LEU A 9 -15.25 2.26 -8.14
CA LEU A 9 -15.26 1.33 -7.00
C LEU A 9 -15.71 1.99 -5.69
N GLY A 10 -16.16 3.25 -5.73
CA GLY A 10 -16.67 3.99 -4.56
C GLY A 10 -15.62 4.70 -3.71
N ALA A 11 -14.35 4.71 -4.12
CA ALA A 11 -13.30 5.39 -3.37
C ALA A 11 -13.31 6.91 -3.60
N GLU A 12 -13.19 7.68 -2.52
CA GLU A 12 -12.89 9.10 -2.59
C GLU A 12 -11.41 9.30 -2.97
N VAL A 13 -11.13 10.08 -4.02
CA VAL A 13 -9.75 10.39 -4.43
C VAL A 13 -9.43 11.83 -4.09
N ARG A 14 -8.64 12.04 -3.03
CA ARG A 14 -8.21 13.36 -2.55
C ARG A 14 -6.84 13.74 -3.15
N PRO A 15 -6.77 14.73 -4.07
CA PRO A 15 -5.49 15.15 -4.64
C PRO A 15 -4.67 15.94 -3.63
N VAL A 16 -3.38 15.63 -3.50
CA VAL A 16 -2.44 16.40 -2.69
C VAL A 16 -1.77 17.47 -3.54
N LYS A 17 -1.95 18.74 -3.15
CA LYS A 17 -1.40 19.91 -3.85
C LYS A 17 -0.21 20.55 -3.12
N SER A 18 0.10 20.07 -1.91
CA SER A 18 1.23 20.56 -1.11
C SER A 18 2.56 19.96 -1.58
N GLY A 19 3.66 20.66 -1.35
CA GLY A 19 5.00 20.16 -1.65
C GLY A 19 5.24 20.02 -3.15
N SER A 20 5.90 18.95 -3.57
CA SER A 20 6.13 18.65 -4.99
C SER A 20 4.96 17.94 -5.65
N ALA A 21 3.85 17.71 -4.92
CA ALA A 21 2.66 17.00 -5.37
C ALA A 21 2.98 15.58 -5.90
N THR A 22 3.90 14.89 -5.22
CA THR A 22 4.32 13.53 -5.58
C THR A 22 3.89 12.50 -4.53
N LEU A 23 4.28 11.24 -4.73
CA LEU A 23 3.96 10.13 -3.83
C LEU A 23 4.35 10.40 -2.38
N LYS A 24 5.52 11.01 -2.14
CA LYS A 24 5.98 11.37 -0.78
C LYS A 24 4.97 12.29 -0.08
N ASP A 25 4.43 13.27 -0.79
CA ASP A 25 3.45 14.21 -0.24
C ASP A 25 2.11 13.53 0.04
N ALA A 26 1.69 12.61 -0.83
CA ALA A 26 0.51 11.77 -0.62
C ALA A 26 0.64 10.88 0.62
N ILE A 27 1.80 10.24 0.83
CA ILE A 27 2.08 9.43 2.02
C ILE A 27 1.99 10.30 3.29
N ASN A 28 2.63 11.47 3.28
CA ASN A 28 2.59 12.39 4.42
C ASN A 28 1.17 12.90 4.72
N GLY A 29 0.39 13.19 3.67
CA GLY A 29 -1.02 13.58 3.80
C GLY A 29 -1.87 12.48 4.43
N ALA A 30 -1.74 11.25 3.92
CA ALA A 30 -2.47 10.10 4.42
C ALA A 30 -2.10 9.75 5.87
N LEU A 31 -0.82 9.82 6.23
CA LEU A 31 -0.38 9.57 7.61
C LEU A 31 -0.97 10.59 8.59
N ARG A 32 -1.02 11.87 8.22
CA ARG A 32 -1.67 12.91 9.03
C ARG A 32 -3.16 12.66 9.22
N ASP A 33 -3.86 12.31 8.14
CA ASP A 33 -5.29 11.98 8.20
C ASP A 33 -5.55 10.78 9.11
N TRP A 34 -4.71 9.74 9.02
CA TRP A 34 -4.83 8.56 9.87
C TRP A 34 -4.61 8.89 11.35
N VAL A 35 -3.58 9.66 11.70
CA VAL A 35 -3.32 10.06 13.10
C VAL A 35 -4.53 10.81 13.69
N ALA A 36 -5.18 11.67 12.90
CA ALA A 36 -6.38 12.37 13.33
C ALA A 36 -7.62 11.46 13.48
N ASN A 37 -7.68 10.34 12.76
CA ASN A 37 -8.86 9.47 12.67
C ASN A 37 -8.59 8.02 13.11
N VAL A 38 -7.58 7.79 13.95
CA VAL A 38 -7.04 6.45 14.27
C VAL A 38 -8.08 5.45 14.81
N ARG A 39 -9.15 5.94 15.45
CA ARG A 39 -10.21 5.10 16.04
C ARG A 39 -11.16 4.50 15.01
N THR A 40 -11.29 5.12 13.85
CA THR A 40 -12.29 4.77 12.82
C THR A 40 -11.67 4.44 11.48
N THR A 41 -10.39 4.75 11.30
CA THR A 41 -9.68 4.63 10.02
C THR A 41 -8.49 3.71 10.16
N HIS A 42 -8.43 2.69 9.31
CA HIS A 42 -7.23 1.86 9.14
C HIS A 42 -6.37 2.40 7.99
N TYR A 43 -5.09 2.64 8.26
CA TYR A 43 -4.14 3.08 7.24
C TYR A 43 -3.53 1.89 6.51
N VAL A 44 -3.96 1.68 5.26
CA VAL A 44 -3.44 0.62 4.39
C VAL A 44 -2.20 1.13 3.66
N ILE A 45 -1.02 0.78 4.17
CA ILE A 45 0.25 1.15 3.54
C ILE A 45 0.55 0.23 2.34
N GLY A 46 0.98 0.81 1.22
CA GLY A 46 1.13 0.10 -0.05
C GLY A 46 2.52 -0.48 -0.34
N SER A 47 3.47 -0.43 0.61
CA SER A 47 4.85 -0.87 0.38
C SER A 47 5.55 -1.25 1.69
N VAL A 48 6.70 -1.92 1.57
CA VAL A 48 7.57 -2.33 2.70
C VAL A 48 8.30 -1.09 3.23
N MET A 49 7.56 -0.25 3.96
CA MET A 49 8.04 1.00 4.55
C MET A 49 7.24 1.35 5.81
N GLY A 50 7.59 2.46 6.45
CA GLY A 50 6.93 2.93 7.67
C GLY A 50 7.51 2.31 8.94
N PRO A 51 6.95 2.68 10.11
CA PRO A 51 7.38 2.14 11.39
C PRO A 51 6.92 0.68 11.57
N ASP A 52 7.50 -0.02 12.54
CA ASP A 52 6.94 -1.28 13.02
C ASP A 52 5.44 -1.09 13.37
N PRO A 53 4.54 -2.02 12.98
CA PRO A 53 4.78 -3.35 12.39
C PRO A 53 4.75 -3.43 10.85
N TYR A 54 4.62 -2.30 10.15
CA TYR A 54 4.28 -2.27 8.72
C TYR A 54 5.29 -2.99 7.79
N PRO A 55 6.62 -2.83 7.94
CA PRO A 55 7.56 -3.52 7.06
C PRO A 55 7.45 -5.04 7.12
N LEU A 56 7.32 -5.61 8.32
CA LEU A 56 7.19 -7.06 8.50
C LEU A 56 5.84 -7.55 7.97
N MET A 57 4.76 -6.84 8.29
CA MET A 57 3.43 -7.19 7.82
C MET A 57 3.34 -7.22 6.29
N VAL A 58 3.82 -6.18 5.60
CA VAL A 58 3.77 -6.12 4.13
C VAL A 58 4.66 -7.19 3.50
N ARG A 59 5.86 -7.43 4.05
CA ARG A 59 6.74 -8.53 3.60
C ARG A 59 6.02 -9.87 3.70
N ASP A 60 5.38 -10.14 4.82
CA ASP A 60 4.76 -11.45 5.08
C ASP A 60 3.52 -11.67 4.22
N LEU A 61 2.72 -10.63 3.99
CA LEU A 61 1.58 -10.68 3.07
C LEU A 61 2.00 -10.96 1.62
N GLN A 62 3.19 -10.48 1.21
CA GLN A 62 3.72 -10.66 -0.15
C GLN A 62 4.59 -11.92 -0.30
N ARG A 63 4.91 -12.62 0.79
CA ARG A 63 5.81 -13.80 0.81
C ARG A 63 5.35 -14.92 -0.13
N VAL A 64 4.03 -15.06 -0.28
CA VAL A 64 3.37 -16.05 -1.15
C VAL A 64 3.91 -16.04 -2.58
N ILE A 65 4.28 -14.86 -3.11
CA ILE A 65 4.83 -14.73 -4.47
C ILE A 65 6.14 -15.53 -4.61
N GLY A 66 7.03 -15.40 -3.63
CA GLY A 66 8.33 -16.09 -3.65
C GLY A 66 8.20 -17.59 -3.38
N GLU A 67 7.28 -17.98 -2.51
CA GLU A 67 6.97 -19.39 -2.24
C GLU A 67 6.44 -20.10 -3.48
N GLU A 68 5.39 -19.56 -4.10
CA GLU A 68 4.79 -20.13 -5.30
C GLU A 68 5.79 -20.16 -6.46
N ALA A 69 6.55 -19.09 -6.68
CA ALA A 69 7.57 -19.04 -7.73
C ALA A 69 8.67 -20.09 -7.52
N ARG A 70 9.08 -20.31 -6.27
CA ARG A 70 10.08 -21.34 -5.93
C ARG A 70 9.54 -22.75 -6.19
N GLU A 71 8.29 -23.02 -5.84
CA GLU A 71 7.67 -24.32 -6.13
C GLU A 71 7.53 -24.56 -7.64
N GLN A 72 7.11 -23.53 -8.38
CA GLN A 72 6.97 -23.58 -9.83
C GLN A 72 8.30 -23.90 -10.52
N ILE A 73 9.40 -23.24 -10.13
CA ILE A 73 10.69 -23.49 -10.78
C ILE A 73 11.28 -24.85 -10.44
N ILE A 74 11.07 -25.36 -9.21
CA ILE A 74 11.49 -26.71 -8.84
C ILE A 74 10.72 -27.75 -9.65
N ARG A 75 9.40 -27.57 -9.81
CA ARG A 75 8.56 -28.45 -10.62
C ARG A 75 8.94 -28.44 -12.09
N ALA A 76 9.32 -27.29 -12.64
CA ALA A 76 9.67 -27.15 -14.06
C ALA A 76 11.08 -27.66 -14.42
N ARG A 77 11.97 -27.84 -13.43
CA ARG A 77 13.34 -28.33 -13.63
C ARG A 77 13.50 -29.84 -13.40
N GLY A 78 12.46 -30.53 -12.90
CA GLY A 78 12.35 -31.99 -12.85
C GLY A 78 11.63 -32.54 -14.06
#